data_AF-A0A7Y6ILD3-F1
#
_entry.id   AF-A0A7Y6ILD3-F1
#
_cell.length_a   1.000
_cell.length_b   1.000
_cell.length_c   1.000
_cell.angle_alpha   90.00
_cell.angle_beta   90.00
_cell.angle_gamma   90.00
#
_symmetry.space_group_name_H-M   'P 1'
#
loop_
_entity.id
_entity.type
_entity.pdbx_description
1 polymer ?
#
loop_
_entity_poly.entity_id
_entity_poly.type
_entity_poly.pdbx_seq_one_letter_code
_entity_poly.pdbx_strand_id
1 'polypeptide(L)'
;MATQEEIDAARRQIERLRDQHANDVIALVRLVDDGALKGEAGDRLAADLRAWDQAFKDMFTRALSLLDSLRPSAQGKGAAPR
;
A
#
# COMPACT_ATOMS: atom_id res chain seq x y z
N MET A 1 23.31 -3.26 -7.46
CA MET A 1 22.60 -2.00 -7.16
C MET A 1 21.37 -1.96 -8.04
N ALA A 2 20.19 -1.69 -7.48
CA ALA A 2 18.99 -1.57 -8.31
C ALA A 2 19.10 -0.31 -9.18
N THR A 3 18.78 -0.42 -10.46
CA THR A 3 18.70 0.73 -11.36
C THR A 3 17.48 1.59 -11.01
N GLN A 4 17.50 2.87 -11.39
CA GLN A 4 16.35 3.75 -11.17
C GLN A 4 15.07 3.21 -11.84
N GLU A 5 15.22 2.54 -12.99
CA GLU A 5 14.13 1.89 -13.70
C GLU A 5 13.54 0.71 -12.92
N GLU A 6 14.38 -0.08 -12.24
CA GLU A 6 13.94 -1.18 -11.37
C GLU A 6 13.19 -0.65 -10.14
N ILE A 7 13.64 0.46 -9.54
CA ILE A 7 12.96 1.13 -8.42
C ILE A 7 11.59 1.67 -8.86
N ASP A 8 11.52 2.31 -10.03
CA ASP A 8 10.26 2.85 -10.55
C ASP A 8 9.30 1.73 -10.99
N ALA A 9 9.82 0.61 -11.51
CA ALA A 9 9.02 -0.58 -11.79
C ALA A 9 8.45 -1.21 -10.51
N ALA A 10 9.27 -1.33 -9.46
CA ALA A 10 8.84 -1.83 -8.16
C ALA A 10 7.75 -0.93 -7.54
N ARG A 11 7.90 0.40 -7.62
CA ARG A 11 6.87 1.36 -7.18
C ARG A 11 5.55 1.12 -7.89
N ARG A 12 5.55 1.10 -9.24
CA ARG A 12 4.32 0.88 -10.03
C ARG A 12 3.66 -0.45 -9.70
N GLN A 13 4.45 -1.49 -9.43
CA GLN A 13 3.91 -2.79 -9.04
C GLN A 13 3.26 -2.75 -7.65
N ILE A 14 3.89 -2.09 -6.67
CA ILE A 14 3.34 -1.90 -5.33
C ILE A 14 2.04 -1.09 -5.36
N GLU A 15 1.99 -0.02 -6.15
CA GLU A 15 0.79 0.79 -6.33
C GLU A 15 -0.36 -0.02 -6.94
N ARG A 16 -0.10 -0.81 -8.00
CA ARG A 16 -1.10 -1.70 -8.59
C ARG A 16 -1.63 -2.74 -7.59
N LEU A 17 -0.75 -3.33 -6.79
CA LEU A 17 -1.14 -4.31 -5.77
C LEU A 17 -2.00 -3.67 -4.68
N ARG A 18 -1.66 -2.45 -4.26
CA ARG A 18 -2.46 -1.68 -3.30
C ARG A 18 -3.86 -1.41 -3.83
N ASP A 19 -3.96 -0.96 -5.08
CA ASP A 19 -5.23 -0.58 -5.67
C ASP A 19 -6.12 -1.82 -5.94
N GLN A 20 -5.53 -2.94 -6.37
CA GLN A 20 -6.24 -4.22 -6.49
C GLN A 20 -6.78 -4.69 -5.13
N HIS A 21 -5.92 -4.68 -4.10
CA HIS A 21 -6.32 -5.07 -2.75
C HIS A 21 -7.45 -4.18 -2.21
N ALA A 22 -7.34 -2.86 -2.38
CA ALA A 22 -8.38 -1.93 -1.93
C ALA A 22 -9.75 -2.25 -2.57
N ASN A 23 -9.78 -2.56 -3.87
CA ASN A 23 -11.03 -2.92 -4.54
C ASN A 23 -11.63 -4.22 -4.00
N ASP A 24 -10.82 -5.26 -3.80
CA ASP A 24 -11.27 -6.57 -3.34
C ASP A 24 -11.77 -6.51 -1.88
N VAL A 25 -11.05 -5.81 -1.00
CA VAL A 25 -11.46 -5.68 0.42
C VAL A 25 -12.70 -4.81 0.58
N ILE A 26 -12.81 -3.70 -0.17
CA ILE A 26 -14.01 -2.87 -0.15
C ILE A 26 -15.23 -3.67 -0.59
N ALA A 27 -15.10 -4.52 -1.61
CA ALA A 27 -16.19 -5.39 -2.05
C ALA A 27 -16.63 -6.37 -0.96
N LEU A 28 -15.68 -6.99 -0.25
CA LEU A 28 -15.98 -7.90 0.86
C LEU A 28 -16.63 -7.18 2.04
N VAL A 29 -16.11 -6.01 2.44
CA VAL A 29 -16.70 -5.20 3.52
C VAL A 29 -18.13 -4.80 3.17
N ARG A 30 -18.39 -4.35 1.93
CA ARG A 30 -19.75 -4.02 1.47
C ARG A 30 -20.68 -5.22 1.52
N LEU A 31 -20.23 -6.39 1.08
CA LEU A 31 -21.04 -7.61 1.12
C LEU A 31 -21.44 -7.97 2.56
N VAL A 32 -20.52 -7.81 3.52
CA VAL A 32 -20.82 -8.04 4.94
C VAL A 32 -21.75 -6.96 5.50
N ASP A 33 -21.48 -5.68 5.22
CA ASP A 33 -22.29 -4.54 5.68
C ASP A 33 -23.71 -4.55 5.07
N ASP A 34 -23.89 -5.04 3.84
CA ASP A 34 -25.19 -5.21 3.17
C ASP A 34 -26.01 -6.39 3.76
N GLY A 35 -25.49 -7.05 4.80
CA GLY A 35 -26.21 -8.02 5.61
C GLY A 35 -26.13 -9.46 5.10
N ALA A 36 -25.11 -9.79 4.29
CA ALA A 36 -24.82 -11.19 3.94
C ALA A 36 -24.57 -12.07 5.19
N LEU A 37 -24.03 -11.46 6.25
CA LEU A 37 -23.87 -12.07 7.57
C LEU A 37 -24.51 -11.18 8.63
N LYS A 38 -25.49 -11.72 9.36
CA LYS A 38 -26.21 -11.00 10.41
C LYS A 38 -25.75 -11.43 11.80
N GLY A 39 -25.75 -10.48 12.74
CA GLY A 39 -25.42 -10.70 14.14
C GLY A 39 -23.91 -10.61 14.44
N GLU A 40 -23.54 -10.97 15.67
CA GLU A 40 -22.19 -10.78 16.23
C GLU A 40 -21.06 -11.33 15.35
N ALA A 41 -21.29 -12.45 14.66
CA ALA A 41 -20.32 -13.03 13.73
C ALA A 41 -20.07 -12.14 12.49
N GLY A 42 -21.10 -11.49 11.98
CA GLY A 42 -20.98 -10.52 10.88
C GLY A 42 -20.26 -9.25 11.31
N ASP A 43 -20.60 -8.72 12.49
CA ASP A 43 -19.94 -7.54 13.06
C ASP A 43 -18.45 -7.79 13.30
N ARG A 44 -18.11 -8.97 13.82
CA ARG A 44 -16.72 -9.39 14.04
C ARG A 44 -15.97 -9.54 12.73
N LEU A 45 -16.58 -10.16 11.72
CA LEU A 45 -15.97 -10.27 10.40
C LEU A 45 -15.75 -8.90 9.75
N ALA A 46 -16.70 -7.98 9.86
CA ALA A 46 -16.54 -6.61 9.36
C ALA A 46 -15.39 -5.89 10.07
N ALA A 47 -15.26 -6.06 11.39
CA ALA A 47 -14.14 -5.51 12.15
C ALA A 47 -12.79 -6.10 11.73
N ASP A 48 -12.71 -7.41 11.55
CA ASP A 48 -11.50 -8.11 11.12
C ASP A 48 -11.10 -7.69 9.69
N LEU A 49 -12.07 -7.53 8.78
CA LEU A 49 -11.82 -7.03 7.41
C LEU A 49 -11.30 -5.59 7.41
N ARG A 50 -11.83 -4.71 8.27
CA ARG A 50 -11.34 -3.33 8.41
C ARG A 50 -9.93 -3.29 9.00
N ALA A 51 -9.64 -4.14 10.00
CA ALA A 51 -8.30 -4.26 10.57
C ALA A 51 -7.29 -4.77 9.53
N TRP A 52 -7.71 -5.74 8.72
CA TRP A 52 -6.91 -6.29 7.63
C TRP A 52 -6.59 -5.25 6.55
N ASP A 53 -7.58 -4.47 6.10
CA ASP A 53 -7.40 -3.34 5.16
C ASP A 53 -6.37 -2.33 5.68
N GLN A 54 -6.48 -1.95 6.95
CA GLN A 54 -5.55 -1.01 7.57
C GLN A 54 -4.12 -1.57 7.62
N ALA A 55 -3.95 -2.83 8.02
CA ALA A 55 -2.64 -3.48 8.09
C ALA A 55 -1.98 -3.56 6.69
N PHE A 56 -2.75 -3.83 5.64
CA PHE A 56 -2.25 -3.85 4.28
C PHE A 56 -1.85 -2.46 3.78
N LYS A 57 -2.67 -1.43 4.05
CA LYS A 57 -2.33 -0.03 3.74
C LYS A 57 -1.03 0.40 4.41
N ASP A 58 -0.83 0.03 5.68
CA ASP A 58 0.39 0.33 6.41
C ASP A 58 1.60 -0.39 5.79
N MET A 59 1.46 -1.66 5.41
CA MET A 59 2.50 -2.43 4.74
C MET A 59 2.93 -1.78 3.41
N PHE A 60 1.97 -1.41 2.55
CA PHE A 60 2.27 -0.75 1.27
C PHE A 60 2.92 0.61 1.47
N THR A 61 2.46 1.38 2.47
CA THR A 61 3.06 2.68 2.81
C THR A 61 4.52 2.51 3.22
N ARG A 62 4.83 1.54 4.08
CA ARG A 62 6.21 1.23 4.48
C ARG A 62 7.07 0.78 3.31
N ALA A 63 6.53 -0.07 2.43
CA ALA A 63 7.25 -0.53 1.24
C ALA A 63 7.59 0.62 0.28
N LEU A 64 6.66 1.55 0.07
CA LEU A 64 6.89 2.75 -0.73
C LEU A 64 7.91 3.69 -0.07
N SER A 65 7.82 3.91 1.25
CA SER A 65 8.83 4.71 1.97
C SER A 65 10.23 4.10 1.90
N LEU A 66 10.35 2.77 1.91
CA LEU A 66 11.64 2.11 1.70
C LEU A 66 12.17 2.34 0.28
N LEU A 67 11.32 2.25 -0.74
CA LEU A 67 11.72 2.61 -2.11
C LEU A 67 12.13 4.07 -2.25
N ASP A 68 11.47 5.00 -1.55
CA ASP A 68 11.86 6.41 -1.50
C ASP A 68 13.23 6.60 -0.85
N SER A 69 13.54 5.84 0.20
CA SER A 69 14.86 5.90 0.86
C SER A 69 16.01 5.37 -0.01
N LEU A 70 15.70 4.54 -1.02
CA LEU A 70 16.67 4.00 -1.97
C LEU A 70 16.94 4.94 -3.15
N ARG A 71 16.11 5.97 -3.37
CA ARG A 71 16.42 7.00 -4.38
C ARG A 71 17.65 7.78 -3.92
N PRO A 72 18.74 7.82 -4.69
CA PRO A 72 19.87 8.68 -4.38
C PRO A 72 19.37 10.12 -4.35
N SER A 73 19.58 10.82 -3.24
CA SER A 73 19.39 12.25 -3.15
C SER A 73 20.11 12.89 -4.34
N ALA A 74 19.38 13.49 -5.26
CA ALA A 74 19.95 14.29 -6.36
C ALA A 74 20.50 15.62 -5.81
N GLN A 75 21.25 15.58 -4.71
CA GLN A 75 21.75 16.74 -3.99
C GLN A 75 23.26 16.60 -3.82
N GLY A 76 24.01 17.38 -4.61
CA GLY A 76 25.43 17.65 -4.36
C GLY A 76 26.42 17.25 -5.46
N LYS A 77 26.13 17.48 -6.75
CA LYS A 77 27.20 17.62 -7.76
C LYS A 77 27.10 18.99 -8.41
N GLY A 78 28.02 19.88 -8.04
CA GLY A 78 28.38 21.03 -8.87
C GLY A 78 28.13 22.42 -8.27
N ALA A 79 28.80 22.76 -7.16
CA ALA A 79 29.17 24.16 -6.93
C ALA A 79 30.66 24.16 -6.53
N ALA A 80 31.52 24.16 -7.56
CA ALA A 80 32.96 24.37 -7.41
C ALA A 80 33.27 25.87 -7.28
N PRO A 81 34.34 26.26 -6.57
CA PRO A 81 34.58 27.61 -6.10
C PRO A 81 35.16 28.51 -7.20
N ARG A 82 34.89 29.81 -7.12
CA ARG A 82 35.73 30.87 -7.70
C ARG A 82 36.02 31.91 -6.64
#